data_AF-A0A2R6D6X5-F1
#
_entry.id   AF-A0A2R6D6X5-F1
#
_cell.length_a   1.000
_cell.length_b   1.000
_cell.length_c   1.000
_cell.angle_alpha   90.00
_cell.angle_beta   90.00
_cell.angle_gamma   90.00
#
_symmetry.space_group_name_H-M   'P 1'
#
loop_
_entity.id
_entity.type
_entity.pdbx_description
1 polymer ?
#
loop_
_entity_poly.entity_id
_entity_poly.type
_entity_poly.pdbx_seq_one_letter_code
_entity_poly.pdbx_strand_id
1 'polypeptide(L)'
;MTDETSAPGLDELPDVSRRRFLAGAGGTLTGIAAVRAVDNVLLGYGELGHGTNLIEQELRPLVTEHLELEYDERVAGTRLRLADGALVVPTADGERRLGLGDDESGAAADLDADLGLSGRLEALYADASELSAGEDEMALSQPEAFFERVGAAEPRPDVVAAMRGQTDRAVDPDLVERFAGVPPTRPAALVDALVGAFREHASYDVTRYVAGSIQDNVIFGAANLRGQFDGPVTFEAMLESDETGLFCYELTVRSMEALHAVAPWAQRTPVATAYVRDARHKHVYTGLVSAIREDGDLVLPMTFVDYTHSTLYDDLEVTPLMGRGLAAYDDRHRATHVYW
;
A
#
# COMPACT_ATOMS: atom_id res chain seq x y z
N MET A 1 30.95 -33.53 35.09
CA MET A 1 30.28 -34.61 34.34
C MET A 1 29.14 -33.95 33.60
N THR A 2 29.45 -33.29 32.46
CA THR A 2 29.26 -33.79 31.07
C THR A 2 27.76 -33.81 30.74
N ASP A 3 27.22 -32.98 29.85
CA ASP A 3 27.75 -32.55 28.54
C ASP A 3 27.07 -31.24 28.10
N GLU A 4 27.86 -30.21 27.77
CA GLU A 4 27.45 -28.99 27.07
C GLU A 4 27.54 -29.28 25.57
N THR A 5 26.41 -29.33 24.88
CA THR A 5 26.40 -29.21 23.41
C THR A 5 26.06 -27.76 23.07
N SER A 6 27.07 -26.91 23.15
CA SER A 6 27.05 -25.57 22.59
C SER A 6 26.77 -25.66 21.09
N ALA A 7 25.69 -25.02 20.64
CA ALA A 7 25.53 -24.71 19.23
C ALA A 7 26.71 -23.84 18.79
N PRO A 8 27.32 -24.07 17.60
CA PRO A 8 28.46 -23.28 17.17
C PRO A 8 28.06 -21.81 17.01
N GLY A 9 28.88 -20.92 17.57
CA GLY A 9 28.75 -19.48 17.41
C GLY A 9 28.92 -19.07 15.94
N LEU A 10 28.19 -18.04 15.54
CA LEU A 10 28.09 -17.52 14.17
C LEU A 10 29.39 -16.95 13.58
N ASP A 11 30.52 -17.04 14.27
CA ASP A 11 31.84 -16.56 13.80
C ASP A 11 32.62 -17.60 12.97
N GLU A 12 32.08 -18.83 12.80
CA GLU A 12 32.73 -19.91 12.03
C GLU A 12 32.08 -20.20 10.66
N LEU A 13 31.19 -19.34 10.15
CA LEU A 13 30.70 -19.50 8.77
C LEU A 13 31.66 -18.77 7.81
N PRO A 14 32.31 -19.50 6.88
CA PRO A 14 33.25 -18.89 5.94
C PRO A 14 32.54 -17.83 5.10
N ASP A 15 33.25 -16.77 4.73
CA ASP A 15 32.82 -15.73 3.79
C ASP A 15 32.43 -16.38 2.44
N VAL A 16 31.18 -16.81 2.33
CA VAL A 16 30.66 -17.46 1.12
C VAL A 16 30.31 -16.36 0.14
N SER A 17 31.21 -16.10 -0.81
CA SER A 17 30.90 -15.17 -1.90
C SER A 17 29.63 -15.61 -2.65
N ARG A 18 28.80 -14.64 -3.07
CA ARG A 18 27.48 -14.82 -3.71
C ARG A 18 27.41 -15.97 -4.73
N ARG A 19 28.48 -16.20 -5.50
CA ARG A 19 28.60 -17.30 -6.48
C ARG A 19 28.80 -18.71 -5.88
N ARG A 20 29.48 -18.84 -4.72
CA ARG A 20 29.75 -20.13 -4.09
C ARG A 20 28.53 -20.70 -3.36
N PHE A 21 27.67 -19.85 -2.80
CA PHE A 21 26.41 -20.30 -2.19
C PHE A 21 25.48 -20.93 -3.23
N LEU A 22 25.34 -20.27 -4.39
CA LEU A 22 24.54 -20.76 -5.51
C LEU A 22 25.12 -22.03 -6.16
N ALA A 23 26.45 -22.16 -6.24
CA ALA A 23 27.09 -23.36 -6.78
C ALA A 23 27.07 -24.56 -5.81
N GLY A 24 27.08 -24.32 -4.49
CA GLY A 24 27.10 -25.38 -3.47
C GLY A 24 25.75 -26.06 -3.22
N ALA A 25 24.65 -25.40 -3.56
CA ALA A 25 23.28 -25.93 -3.43
C ALA A 25 22.73 -26.61 -4.70
N GLY A 26 23.60 -26.91 -5.67
CA GLY A 26 23.24 -27.14 -7.08
C GLY A 26 22.87 -28.56 -7.49
N GLY A 27 21.79 -29.16 -6.98
CA GLY A 27 21.29 -30.37 -7.64
C GLY A 27 19.90 -30.85 -7.23
N THR A 28 19.65 -30.98 -5.92
CA THR A 28 18.40 -31.55 -5.39
C THR A 28 17.54 -30.53 -4.65
N LEU A 29 18.17 -29.56 -3.96
CA LEU A 29 17.46 -28.49 -3.25
C LEU A 29 16.91 -27.44 -4.20
N THR A 30 17.65 -27.11 -5.28
CA THR A 30 17.19 -26.23 -6.35
C THR A 30 15.97 -26.79 -7.08
N GLY A 31 15.82 -28.11 -7.23
CA GLY A 31 14.67 -28.69 -7.94
C GLY A 31 13.34 -28.52 -7.19
N ILE A 32 13.31 -28.82 -5.88
CA ILE A 32 12.09 -28.67 -5.06
C ILE A 32 11.78 -27.19 -4.81
N ALA A 33 12.82 -26.38 -4.56
CA ALA A 33 12.67 -24.94 -4.39
C ALA A 33 12.21 -24.26 -5.69
N ALA A 34 12.73 -24.67 -6.86
CA ALA A 34 12.29 -24.18 -8.16
C ALA A 34 10.87 -24.61 -8.49
N VAL A 35 10.44 -25.84 -8.17
CA VAL A 35 9.05 -26.27 -8.41
C VAL A 35 8.07 -25.52 -7.52
N ARG A 36 8.34 -25.33 -6.22
CA ARG A 36 7.49 -24.48 -5.35
C ARG A 36 7.54 -23.00 -5.73
N ALA A 37 8.69 -22.51 -6.18
CA ALA A 37 8.84 -21.16 -6.72
C ALA A 37 7.95 -20.98 -7.96
N VAL A 38 8.02 -21.91 -8.90
CA VAL A 38 7.22 -21.92 -10.13
C VAL A 38 5.73 -22.14 -9.85
N ASP A 39 5.35 -22.97 -8.88
CA ASP A 39 3.96 -23.16 -8.44
C ASP A 39 3.40 -21.86 -7.84
N ASN A 40 4.14 -21.19 -6.96
CA ASN A 40 3.74 -19.90 -6.41
C ASN A 40 3.72 -18.78 -7.48
N VAL A 41 4.59 -18.82 -8.49
CA VAL A 41 4.74 -17.78 -9.54
C VAL A 41 3.80 -17.97 -10.73
N LEU A 42 3.60 -19.19 -11.23
CA LEU A 42 2.79 -19.47 -12.43
C LEU A 42 1.34 -19.86 -12.12
N LEU A 43 1.07 -20.37 -10.92
CA LEU A 43 -0.28 -20.79 -10.51
C LEU A 43 -0.87 -19.86 -9.45
N GLY A 44 -0.08 -19.00 -8.80
CA GLY A 44 -0.60 -17.97 -7.90
C GLY A 44 -1.09 -16.72 -8.63
N TYR A 45 -0.39 -16.32 -9.70
CA TYR A 45 -0.58 -15.06 -10.39
C TYR A 45 -1.28 -15.29 -11.74
N GLY A 46 -2.62 -15.31 -11.73
CA GLY A 46 -3.43 -15.48 -12.94
C GLY A 46 -3.49 -14.27 -13.85
N GLU A 47 -4.18 -14.44 -14.98
CA GLU A 47 -4.34 -13.42 -16.03
C GLU A 47 -5.03 -12.15 -15.55
N LEU A 48 -4.58 -11.04 -16.13
CA LEU A 48 -5.00 -9.69 -15.81
C LEU A 48 -6.46 -9.42 -16.23
N GLY A 49 -7.29 -8.89 -15.34
CA GLY A 49 -8.64 -8.39 -15.62
C GLY A 49 -9.79 -9.39 -15.43
N HIS A 50 -9.56 -10.55 -14.79
CA HIS A 50 -10.56 -11.62 -14.73
C HIS A 50 -11.00 -12.11 -13.34
N GLY A 51 -10.34 -11.74 -12.24
CA GLY A 51 -10.74 -12.16 -10.90
C GLY A 51 -11.56 -11.13 -10.15
N THR A 52 -12.61 -11.63 -9.52
CA THR A 52 -13.56 -10.91 -8.69
C THR A 52 -13.35 -11.17 -7.20
N ASN A 53 -12.40 -12.01 -6.81
CA ASN A 53 -12.28 -12.57 -5.46
C ASN A 53 -12.21 -11.49 -4.36
N LEU A 54 -11.52 -10.37 -4.60
CA LEU A 54 -11.48 -9.25 -3.66
C LEU A 54 -12.78 -8.47 -3.62
N ILE A 55 -13.44 -8.30 -4.77
CA ILE A 55 -14.73 -7.60 -4.89
C ILE A 55 -15.88 -8.44 -4.30
N GLU A 56 -15.74 -9.76 -4.29
CA GLU A 56 -16.69 -10.72 -3.71
C GLU A 56 -16.40 -11.03 -2.23
N GLN A 57 -15.23 -10.66 -1.72
CA GLN A 57 -14.84 -10.90 -0.33
C GLN A 57 -15.51 -9.87 0.60
N GLU A 58 -15.95 -10.33 1.77
CA GLU A 58 -16.32 -9.44 2.87
C GLU A 58 -15.04 -8.80 3.45
N LEU A 59 -14.63 -7.66 2.89
CA LEU A 59 -13.37 -6.99 3.24
C LEU A 59 -13.49 -6.02 4.40
N ARG A 60 -14.69 -5.53 4.71
CA ARG A 60 -14.91 -4.51 5.73
C ARG A 60 -14.21 -4.84 7.06
N PRO A 61 -14.34 -6.05 7.64
CA PRO A 61 -13.65 -6.37 8.89
C PRO A 61 -12.12 -6.21 8.80
N LEU A 62 -11.52 -6.60 7.68
CA LEU A 62 -10.06 -6.51 7.47
C LEU A 62 -9.61 -5.08 7.27
N VAL A 63 -10.38 -4.30 6.50
CA VAL A 63 -10.09 -2.89 6.19
C VAL A 63 -10.16 -2.04 7.46
N THR A 64 -11.14 -2.30 8.33
CA THR A 64 -11.33 -1.53 9.57
C THR A 64 -10.48 -2.01 10.74
N GLU A 65 -9.92 -3.23 10.70
CA GLU A 65 -9.16 -3.81 11.84
C GLU A 65 -7.96 -2.94 12.24
N HIS A 66 -7.28 -2.34 11.27
CA HIS A 66 -6.10 -1.51 11.48
C HIS A 66 -6.29 -0.06 11.02
N LEU A 67 -7.52 0.36 10.75
CA LEU A 67 -7.80 1.73 10.36
C LEU A 67 -7.85 2.63 11.60
N GLU A 68 -6.78 3.38 11.81
CA GLU A 68 -6.72 4.43 12.82
C GLU A 68 -6.74 5.79 12.11
N LEU A 69 -7.72 6.63 12.46
CA LEU A 69 -7.82 7.96 11.90
C LEU A 69 -6.87 8.91 12.63
N GLU A 70 -5.87 9.41 11.92
CA GLU A 70 -4.94 10.43 12.41
C GLU A 70 -4.93 11.62 11.44
N TYR A 71 -5.12 12.82 11.98
CA TYR A 71 -5.12 14.04 11.17
C TYR A 71 -4.32 15.12 11.90
N ASP A 72 -3.47 15.86 11.18
CA ASP A 72 -2.74 17.00 11.72
C ASP A 72 -2.46 18.02 10.61
N GLU A 73 -3.33 19.01 10.48
CA GLU A 73 -3.23 20.01 9.41
C GLU A 73 -3.42 21.43 9.87
N ARG A 74 -2.91 22.36 9.08
CA ARG A 74 -3.20 23.79 9.23
C ARG A 74 -4.22 24.27 8.22
N VAL A 75 -5.38 24.68 8.71
CA VAL A 75 -6.48 25.24 7.93
C VAL A 75 -6.66 26.70 8.33
N ALA A 76 -6.52 27.62 7.36
CA ALA A 76 -6.62 29.06 7.60
C ALA A 76 -5.72 29.60 8.75
N GLY A 77 -4.58 28.94 9.01
CA GLY A 77 -3.67 29.27 10.10
C GLY A 77 -3.97 28.56 11.43
N THR A 78 -5.11 27.90 11.56
CA THR A 78 -5.51 27.09 12.72
C THR A 78 -5.05 25.65 12.55
N ARG A 79 -4.42 25.07 13.57
CA ARG A 79 -4.02 23.66 13.56
C ARG A 79 -5.21 22.80 14.01
N LEU A 80 -5.64 21.87 13.18
CA LEU A 80 -6.67 20.88 13.51
C LEU A 80 -5.99 19.53 13.70
N ARG A 81 -6.32 18.81 14.77
CA ARG A 81 -5.75 17.48 15.03
C ARG A 81 -6.86 16.47 15.32
N LEU A 82 -6.82 15.30 14.70
CA LEU A 82 -7.62 14.14 15.10
C LEU A 82 -6.70 13.17 15.81
N ALA A 83 -6.95 12.95 17.11
CA ALA A 83 -6.17 12.03 17.93
C ALA A 83 -7.02 11.47 19.08
N ASP A 84 -6.84 10.18 19.36
CA ASP A 84 -7.55 9.46 20.43
C ASP A 84 -9.08 9.63 20.33
N GLY A 85 -9.63 9.50 19.11
CA GLY A 85 -11.06 9.58 18.86
C GLY A 85 -11.69 10.96 19.06
N ALA A 86 -10.92 12.05 18.98
CA ALA A 86 -11.48 13.39 19.04
C ALA A 86 -10.74 14.40 18.18
N LEU A 87 -11.49 15.39 17.68
CA LEU A 87 -10.92 16.58 17.07
C LEU A 87 -10.48 17.57 18.14
N VAL A 88 -9.24 18.02 18.03
CA VAL A 88 -8.58 18.93 18.95
C VAL A 88 -8.21 20.19 18.19
N VAL A 89 -8.74 21.32 18.67
CA VAL A 89 -8.64 22.62 18.00
C VAL A 89 -8.22 23.70 19.01
N PRO A 90 -7.08 24.39 18.79
CA PRO A 90 -6.70 25.55 19.59
C PRO A 90 -7.68 26.71 19.37
N THR A 91 -8.13 27.34 20.45
CA THR A 91 -8.97 28.54 20.46
C THR A 91 -8.33 29.64 21.31
N ALA A 92 -8.92 30.83 21.31
CA ALA A 92 -8.43 31.93 22.15
C ALA A 92 -8.50 31.62 23.66
N ASP A 93 -9.46 30.79 24.05
CA ASP A 93 -9.71 30.41 25.45
C ASP A 93 -9.00 29.11 25.88
N GLY A 94 -8.20 28.51 24.99
CA GLY A 94 -7.44 27.28 25.25
C GLY A 94 -7.56 26.27 24.14
N GLU A 95 -7.93 25.03 24.47
CA GLU A 95 -8.10 23.93 23.53
C GLU A 95 -9.54 23.42 23.61
N ARG A 96 -10.20 23.29 22.46
CA ARG A 96 -11.49 22.61 22.32
C ARG A 96 -11.25 21.19 21.85
N ARG A 97 -11.96 20.24 22.46
CA ARG A 97 -11.97 18.83 22.08
C ARG A 97 -13.41 18.44 21.73
N LEU A 98 -13.60 17.83 20.57
CA LEU A 98 -14.87 17.29 20.08
C LEU A 98 -14.73 15.78 19.93
N GLY A 99 -15.36 15.00 20.82
CA GLY A 99 -15.31 13.54 20.80
C GLY A 99 -16.16 12.98 19.65
N LEU A 100 -15.57 12.09 18.83
CA LEU A 100 -16.30 11.46 17.73
C LEU A 100 -17.47 10.63 18.29
N GLY A 101 -18.70 11.02 17.97
CA GLY A 101 -19.93 10.35 18.43
C GLY A 101 -20.42 10.73 19.83
N ASP A 102 -19.67 11.55 20.58
CA ASP A 102 -20.08 12.03 21.91
C ASP A 102 -20.72 13.43 21.84
N ASP A 103 -20.23 14.29 20.96
CA ASP A 103 -20.70 15.66 20.81
C ASP A 103 -21.74 15.79 19.69
N GLU A 104 -22.69 16.72 19.86
CA GLU A 104 -23.69 17.04 18.83
C GLU A 104 -23.01 17.67 17.60
N SER A 105 -23.42 17.28 16.37
CA SER A 105 -22.86 17.80 15.12
C SER A 105 -22.86 19.34 15.03
N GLY A 106 -23.83 20.00 15.69
CA GLY A 106 -23.90 21.47 15.76
C GLY A 106 -22.69 22.12 16.43
N ALA A 107 -22.03 21.43 17.37
CA ALA A 107 -20.85 21.95 18.05
C ALA A 107 -19.64 22.09 17.10
N ALA A 108 -19.49 21.17 16.15
CA ALA A 108 -18.43 21.25 15.13
C ALA A 108 -18.70 22.38 14.13
N ALA A 109 -19.95 22.54 13.70
CA ALA A 109 -20.36 23.62 12.79
C ALA A 109 -20.17 25.01 13.42
N ASP A 110 -20.58 25.19 14.68
CA ASP A 110 -20.39 26.45 15.41
C ASP A 110 -18.91 26.80 15.55
N LEU A 111 -18.07 25.81 15.93
CA LEU A 111 -16.64 26.01 16.08
C LEU A 111 -15.93 26.30 14.74
N ASP A 112 -16.37 25.65 13.67
CA ASP A 112 -15.87 25.92 12.31
C ASP A 112 -16.16 27.37 11.90
N ALA A 113 -17.40 27.81 12.09
CA ALA A 113 -17.84 29.16 11.76
C ALA A 113 -17.10 30.23 12.59
N ASP A 114 -16.94 30.01 13.89
CA ASP A 114 -16.22 30.92 14.80
C ASP A 114 -14.74 31.09 14.41
N LEU A 115 -14.13 30.02 13.90
CA LEU A 115 -12.71 30.00 13.48
C LEU A 115 -12.50 30.32 12.00
N GLY A 116 -13.57 30.49 11.22
CA GLY A 116 -13.51 30.78 9.79
C GLY A 116 -12.88 29.65 8.95
N LEU A 117 -13.13 28.39 9.31
CA LEU A 117 -12.50 27.20 8.68
C LEU A 117 -13.22 26.74 7.41
N SER A 118 -14.31 27.43 7.02
CA SER A 118 -15.03 27.24 5.76
C SER A 118 -15.63 25.83 5.61
N GLY A 119 -16.11 25.25 6.70
CA GLY A 119 -16.79 23.95 6.75
C GLY A 119 -15.84 22.75 6.79
N ARG A 120 -14.51 22.94 6.80
CA ARG A 120 -13.55 21.82 6.81
C ARG A 120 -13.54 21.06 8.14
N LEU A 121 -13.68 21.76 9.27
CA LEU A 121 -13.76 21.11 10.58
C LEU A 121 -15.09 20.35 10.71
N GLU A 122 -16.19 20.97 10.29
CA GLU A 122 -17.52 20.34 10.29
C GLU A 122 -17.53 19.06 9.43
N ALA A 123 -17.03 19.14 8.20
CA ALA A 123 -16.97 18.01 7.28
C ALA A 123 -16.10 16.87 7.83
N LEU A 124 -14.90 17.20 8.34
CA LEU A 124 -14.01 16.20 8.97
C LEU A 124 -14.66 15.55 10.18
N TYR A 125 -15.34 16.31 11.04
CA TYR A 125 -16.03 15.77 12.22
C TYR A 125 -17.15 14.82 11.82
N ALA A 126 -17.99 15.21 10.87
CA ALA A 126 -19.11 14.39 10.40
C ALA A 126 -18.62 13.06 9.80
N ASP A 127 -17.66 13.13 8.87
CA ASP A 127 -17.15 11.93 8.20
C ASP A 127 -16.37 11.01 9.14
N ALA A 128 -15.52 11.55 10.01
CA ALA A 128 -14.77 10.76 10.97
C ALA A 128 -15.69 10.11 12.03
N SER A 129 -16.78 10.78 12.41
CA SER A 129 -17.77 10.22 13.34
C SER A 129 -18.53 9.06 12.71
N GLU A 130 -19.03 9.21 11.47
CA GLU A 130 -19.70 8.12 10.74
C GLU A 130 -18.78 6.92 10.54
N LEU A 131 -17.52 7.16 10.15
CA LEU A 131 -16.54 6.10 9.98
C LEU A 131 -16.20 5.39 11.30
N SER A 132 -16.07 6.15 12.40
CA SER A 132 -15.85 5.59 13.74
C SER A 132 -17.06 4.80 14.26
N ALA A 133 -18.27 5.18 13.87
CA ALA A 133 -19.51 4.47 14.20
C ALA A 133 -19.75 3.25 13.29
N GLY A 134 -19.00 3.12 12.19
CA GLY A 134 -19.19 2.10 11.18
C GLY A 134 -20.47 2.31 10.36
N GLU A 135 -20.89 3.56 10.18
CA GLU A 135 -22.08 3.99 9.43
C GLU A 135 -21.78 4.30 7.94
N ASP A 136 -20.55 4.05 7.48
CA ASP A 136 -20.13 4.16 6.08
C ASP A 136 -20.52 2.92 5.22
N GLU A 137 -20.67 3.12 3.92
CA GLU A 137 -20.76 2.04 2.92
C GLU A 137 -19.39 1.76 2.28
N MET A 138 -18.95 0.49 2.30
CA MET A 138 -17.75 0.08 1.55
C MET A 138 -18.12 -0.45 0.16
N ALA A 139 -17.58 0.19 -0.88
CA ALA A 139 -17.92 -0.14 -2.26
C ALA A 139 -16.70 -0.62 -3.06
N LEU A 140 -16.62 -1.94 -3.27
CA LEU A 140 -15.50 -2.55 -3.98
C LEU A 140 -15.73 -2.53 -5.51
N SER A 141 -14.70 -2.15 -6.27
CA SER A 141 -14.78 -2.12 -7.73
C SER A 141 -13.42 -2.28 -8.41
N GLN A 142 -13.43 -2.46 -9.73
CA GLN A 142 -12.22 -2.43 -10.55
C GLN A 142 -11.67 -0.99 -10.67
N PRO A 143 -10.36 -0.79 -10.95
CA PRO A 143 -9.75 0.54 -10.90
C PRO A 143 -10.43 1.61 -11.76
N GLU A 144 -10.85 1.28 -12.98
CA GLU A 144 -11.56 2.21 -13.87
C GLU A 144 -12.89 2.68 -13.25
N ALA A 145 -13.72 1.74 -12.78
CA ALA A 145 -14.99 2.04 -12.13
C ALA A 145 -14.82 2.80 -10.81
N PHE A 146 -13.75 2.51 -10.07
CA PHE A 146 -13.38 3.26 -8.87
C PHE A 146 -13.10 4.73 -9.19
N PHE A 147 -12.22 5.02 -10.15
CA PHE A 147 -11.89 6.40 -10.50
C PHE A 147 -13.06 7.14 -11.17
N GLU A 148 -13.90 6.44 -11.93
CA GLU A 148 -15.14 6.99 -12.50
C GLU A 148 -16.12 7.39 -11.39
N ARG A 149 -16.40 6.50 -10.44
CA ARG A 149 -17.33 6.77 -9.33
C ARG A 149 -16.84 7.92 -8.46
N VAL A 150 -15.57 7.90 -8.05
CA VAL A 150 -15.00 8.98 -7.23
C VAL A 150 -15.00 10.31 -7.99
N GLY A 151 -14.73 10.30 -9.30
CA GLY A 151 -14.75 11.50 -10.14
C GLY A 151 -16.15 12.08 -10.39
N ALA A 152 -17.20 11.30 -10.16
CA ALA A 152 -18.60 11.70 -10.35
C ALA A 152 -19.29 12.19 -9.05
N ALA A 153 -18.70 11.92 -7.89
CA ALA A 153 -19.27 12.21 -6.57
C ALA A 153 -18.61 13.42 -5.89
N GLU A 154 -19.11 13.80 -4.70
CA GLU A 154 -18.50 14.84 -3.87
C GLU A 154 -17.32 14.25 -3.08
N PRO A 155 -16.07 14.69 -3.32
CA PRO A 155 -14.91 14.13 -2.63
C PRO A 155 -14.81 14.63 -1.19
N ARG A 156 -14.32 13.76 -0.29
CA ARG A 156 -14.09 14.08 1.14
C ARG A 156 -12.59 14.03 1.47
N PRO A 157 -11.80 15.02 1.00
CA PRO A 157 -10.34 14.97 1.10
C PRO A 157 -9.81 15.01 2.55
N ASP A 158 -10.57 15.60 3.49
CA ASP A 158 -10.16 15.71 4.88
C ASP A 158 -10.19 14.36 5.61
N VAL A 159 -11.25 13.55 5.43
CA VAL A 159 -11.26 12.18 5.96
C VAL A 159 -10.31 11.26 5.18
N VAL A 160 -10.08 11.51 3.88
CA VAL A 160 -9.01 10.81 3.14
C VAL A 160 -7.64 11.11 3.76
N ALA A 161 -7.35 12.36 4.13
CA ALA A 161 -6.11 12.69 4.84
C ALA A 161 -6.04 11.95 6.18
N ALA A 162 -7.17 11.88 6.92
CA ALA A 162 -7.23 11.16 8.19
C ALA A 162 -6.94 9.66 8.05
N MET A 163 -7.38 9.03 6.95
CA MET A 163 -7.11 7.62 6.65
C MET A 163 -5.65 7.35 6.22
N ARG A 164 -4.92 8.34 5.71
CA ARG A 164 -3.49 8.17 5.34
C ARG A 164 -2.56 8.11 6.56
N GLY A 165 -3.00 8.64 7.70
CA GLY A 165 -2.17 8.79 8.89
C GLY A 165 -0.84 9.47 8.60
N GLN A 166 0.27 8.85 9.04
CA GLN A 166 1.62 9.44 8.99
C GLN A 166 2.37 9.20 7.67
N THR A 167 1.77 8.50 6.70
CA THR A 167 2.42 8.15 5.43
C THR A 167 2.31 9.25 4.37
N ASP A 168 1.59 10.33 4.69
CA ASP A 168 1.34 11.45 3.78
C ASP A 168 2.60 12.30 3.53
N ARG A 169 2.86 12.65 2.25
CA ARG A 169 3.95 13.52 1.79
C ARG A 169 5.36 13.07 2.20
N ALA A 170 5.59 11.75 2.25
CA ALA A 170 6.91 11.19 2.58
C ALA A 170 7.97 11.34 1.46
N VAL A 171 7.54 11.58 0.22
CA VAL A 171 8.40 11.67 -0.97
C VAL A 171 8.17 12.99 -1.71
N ASP A 172 9.24 13.53 -2.30
CA ASP A 172 9.20 14.72 -3.14
C ASP A 172 8.31 14.48 -4.39
N PRO A 173 7.24 15.27 -4.59
CA PRO A 173 6.39 15.18 -5.77
C PRO A 173 7.14 15.28 -7.11
N ASP A 174 8.18 16.10 -7.18
CA ASP A 174 8.95 16.31 -8.41
C ASP A 174 9.73 15.04 -8.79
N LEU A 175 10.15 14.28 -7.78
CA LEU A 175 10.82 13.00 -7.98
C LEU A 175 9.85 11.93 -8.51
N VAL A 176 8.62 11.89 -7.96
CA VAL A 176 7.56 10.99 -8.44
C VAL A 176 7.19 11.32 -9.89
N GLU A 177 7.04 12.61 -10.22
CA GLU A 177 6.74 13.02 -11.60
C GLU A 177 7.89 12.67 -12.56
N ARG A 178 9.14 12.84 -12.13
CA ARG A 178 10.29 12.39 -12.93
C ARG A 178 10.32 10.88 -13.16
N PHE A 179 9.95 10.10 -12.15
CA PHE A 179 9.93 8.64 -12.21
C PHE A 179 8.78 8.12 -13.09
N ALA A 180 7.56 8.62 -12.88
CA ALA A 180 6.38 8.13 -13.57
C ALA A 180 6.03 8.89 -14.86
N GLY A 181 6.62 10.06 -15.09
CA GLY A 181 6.22 10.97 -16.18
C GLY A 181 4.83 11.59 -15.98
N VAL A 182 4.21 11.41 -14.81
CA VAL A 182 2.88 11.92 -14.46
C VAL A 182 2.93 12.49 -13.04
N PRO A 183 2.37 13.69 -12.79
CA PRO A 183 2.39 14.28 -11.46
C PRO A 183 1.45 13.53 -10.49
N PRO A 184 1.79 13.46 -9.19
CA PRO A 184 0.97 12.81 -8.15
C PRO A 184 -0.37 13.50 -7.87
N THR A 185 -0.60 14.68 -8.46
CA THR A 185 -1.92 15.36 -8.47
C THR A 185 -2.95 14.64 -9.35
N ARG A 186 -2.54 13.63 -10.14
CA ARG A 186 -3.42 12.87 -11.05
C ARG A 186 -3.42 11.35 -10.76
N PRO A 187 -3.97 10.88 -9.62
CA PRO A 187 -3.84 9.49 -9.17
C PRO A 187 -4.24 8.42 -10.21
N ALA A 188 -5.34 8.61 -10.94
CA ALA A 188 -5.74 7.65 -11.98
C ALA A 188 -4.67 7.44 -13.05
N ALA A 189 -4.10 8.54 -13.57
CA ALA A 189 -3.04 8.47 -14.57
C ALA A 189 -1.70 8.00 -13.97
N LEU A 190 -1.44 8.33 -12.70
CA LEU A 190 -0.24 7.91 -12.00
C LEU A 190 -0.22 6.39 -11.78
N VAL A 191 -1.36 5.79 -11.39
CA VAL A 191 -1.49 4.33 -11.26
C VAL A 191 -1.04 3.64 -12.55
N ASP A 192 -1.60 4.05 -13.70
CA ASP A 192 -1.21 3.50 -15.01
C ASP A 192 0.27 3.73 -15.35
N ALA A 193 0.77 4.93 -15.06
CA ALA A 193 2.14 5.31 -15.38
C ALA A 193 3.19 4.56 -14.54
N LEU A 194 2.87 4.21 -13.29
CA LEU A 194 3.76 3.45 -12.41
C LEU A 194 4.10 2.06 -12.97
N VAL A 195 3.23 1.41 -13.76
CA VAL A 195 3.58 0.17 -14.45
C VAL A 195 4.72 0.37 -15.45
N GLY A 196 4.65 1.45 -16.24
CA GLY A 196 5.71 1.78 -17.19
C GLY A 196 7.01 2.12 -16.47
N ALA A 197 6.92 2.91 -15.40
CA ALA A 197 8.08 3.37 -14.65
C ALA A 197 8.80 2.24 -13.89
N PHE A 198 8.07 1.35 -13.21
CA PHE A 198 8.69 0.19 -12.57
C PHE A 198 9.34 -0.75 -13.57
N ARG A 199 8.73 -0.92 -14.76
CA ARG A 199 9.33 -1.69 -15.85
C ARG A 199 10.59 -1.05 -16.41
N GLU A 200 10.63 0.28 -16.50
CA GLU A 200 11.77 1.01 -17.08
C GLU A 200 12.96 1.08 -16.11
N HIS A 201 12.68 1.27 -14.82
CA HIS A 201 13.69 1.63 -13.81
C HIS A 201 13.96 0.52 -12.78
N ALA A 202 13.29 -0.62 -12.88
CA ALA A 202 13.47 -1.73 -11.96
C ALA A 202 13.26 -3.10 -12.61
N SER A 203 13.65 -4.15 -11.89
CA SER A 203 13.43 -5.55 -12.26
C SER A 203 12.86 -6.30 -11.07
N TYR A 204 12.26 -7.48 -11.30
CA TYR A 204 11.82 -8.29 -10.17
C TYR A 204 13.03 -9.00 -9.57
N ASP A 205 13.23 -8.91 -8.25
CA ASP A 205 14.37 -9.56 -7.60
C ASP A 205 14.15 -11.08 -7.45
N VAL A 206 14.31 -11.80 -8.55
CA VAL A 206 14.24 -13.26 -8.63
C VAL A 206 15.27 -13.91 -7.71
N THR A 207 16.43 -13.28 -7.52
CA THR A 207 17.48 -13.83 -6.66
C THR A 207 17.04 -13.84 -5.20
N ARG A 208 16.52 -12.71 -4.71
CA ARG A 208 15.95 -12.59 -3.36
C ARG A 208 14.70 -13.44 -3.18
N TYR A 209 13.88 -13.60 -4.23
CA TYR A 209 12.77 -14.55 -4.23
C TYR A 209 13.24 -15.99 -3.97
N VAL A 210 14.23 -16.47 -4.73
CA VAL A 210 14.76 -17.83 -4.61
C VAL A 210 15.43 -18.04 -3.25
N ALA A 211 16.23 -17.06 -2.81
CA ALA A 211 16.84 -17.06 -1.48
C ALA A 211 15.79 -17.19 -0.38
N GLY A 212 14.68 -16.46 -0.52
CA GLY A 212 13.54 -16.55 0.36
C GLY A 212 12.82 -17.89 0.35
N SER A 213 12.66 -18.48 -0.83
CA SER A 213 12.05 -19.81 -0.97
C SER A 213 12.89 -20.88 -0.28
N ILE A 214 14.23 -20.82 -0.41
CA ILE A 214 15.15 -21.71 0.30
C ILE A 214 15.07 -21.47 1.80
N GLN A 215 15.14 -20.20 2.22
CA GLN A 215 15.04 -19.79 3.62
C GLN A 215 13.82 -20.41 4.30
N ASP A 216 12.65 -20.27 3.69
CA ASP A 216 11.39 -20.67 4.33
C ASP A 216 11.11 -22.17 4.22
N ASN A 217 11.45 -22.81 3.10
CA ASN A 217 11.02 -24.19 2.80
C ASN A 217 12.09 -25.25 3.02
N VAL A 218 13.38 -24.87 3.00
CA VAL A 218 14.49 -25.81 3.10
C VAL A 218 15.13 -25.72 4.48
N ILE A 219 15.48 -24.50 4.89
CA ILE A 219 16.18 -24.27 6.16
C ILE A 219 15.27 -23.73 7.27
N PHE A 220 13.96 -23.63 7.01
CA PHE A 220 12.93 -23.24 7.98
C PHE A 220 13.28 -21.99 8.82
N GLY A 221 13.82 -20.97 8.15
CA GLY A 221 14.18 -19.69 8.78
C GLY A 221 15.47 -19.70 9.60
N ALA A 222 16.30 -20.76 9.52
CA ALA A 222 17.55 -20.84 10.28
C ALA A 222 18.58 -19.75 9.93
N ALA A 223 18.44 -19.07 8.78
CA ALA A 223 19.27 -17.94 8.38
C ALA A 223 18.47 -16.91 7.56
N ASN A 224 18.88 -15.64 7.60
CA ASN A 224 18.34 -14.59 6.73
C ASN A 224 19.09 -14.57 5.39
N LEU A 225 18.65 -15.41 4.46
CA LEU A 225 19.23 -15.48 3.11
C LEU A 225 18.76 -14.30 2.24
N ARG A 226 17.52 -13.82 2.44
CA ARG A 226 16.98 -12.68 1.68
C ARG A 226 17.81 -11.41 1.90
N GLY A 227 18.16 -11.12 3.16
CA GLY A 227 18.86 -9.89 3.53
C GLY A 227 20.25 -9.72 2.90
N GLN A 228 20.85 -10.78 2.35
CA GLN A 228 22.12 -10.70 1.63
C GLN A 228 22.01 -10.04 0.25
N PHE A 229 20.78 -9.87 -0.23
CA PHE A 229 20.43 -9.30 -1.52
C PHE A 229 19.71 -7.95 -1.38
N ASP A 230 19.54 -7.45 -0.15
CA ASP A 230 18.92 -6.14 0.05
C ASP A 230 19.80 -5.03 -0.56
N GLY A 231 19.15 -4.12 -1.29
CA GLY A 231 19.76 -2.94 -1.89
C GLY A 231 18.89 -1.69 -1.65
N PRO A 232 19.38 -0.50 -2.03
CA PRO A 232 18.56 0.71 -2.05
C PRO A 232 17.41 0.57 -3.05
N VAL A 233 16.21 0.98 -2.65
CA VAL A 233 14.96 0.82 -3.43
C VAL A 233 14.13 2.10 -3.47
N THR A 234 14.74 3.25 -3.19
CA THR A 234 14.05 4.56 -3.28
C THR A 234 13.86 4.97 -4.74
N PHE A 235 13.02 5.98 -4.99
CA PHE A 235 12.85 6.52 -6.34
C PHE A 235 14.14 7.07 -6.93
N GLU A 236 15.00 7.70 -6.12
CA GLU A 236 16.33 8.13 -6.55
C GLU A 236 17.20 6.94 -6.95
N ALA A 237 17.22 5.88 -6.14
CA ALA A 237 18.00 4.68 -6.43
C ALA A 237 17.54 4.03 -7.75
N MET A 238 16.22 3.93 -7.98
CA MET A 238 15.66 3.39 -9.22
C MET A 238 16.01 4.26 -10.44
N LEU A 239 16.02 5.59 -10.30
CA LEU A 239 16.39 6.50 -11.39
C LEU A 239 17.90 6.53 -11.68
N GLU A 240 18.74 6.23 -10.69
CA GLU A 240 20.20 6.27 -10.81
C GLU A 240 20.82 4.92 -11.21
N SER A 241 20.09 3.82 -11.05
CA SER A 241 20.57 2.45 -11.24
C SER A 241 19.64 1.62 -12.12
N ASP A 242 20.19 1.12 -13.23
CA ASP A 242 19.51 0.21 -14.15
C ASP A 242 19.30 -1.21 -13.57
N GLU A 243 19.82 -1.51 -12.37
CA GLU A 243 19.78 -2.85 -11.75
C GLU A 243 18.99 -2.90 -10.43
N THR A 244 18.06 -1.98 -10.20
CA THR A 244 17.28 -1.97 -8.95
C THR A 244 16.28 -3.14 -8.92
N GLY A 245 16.57 -4.16 -8.11
CA GLY A 245 15.70 -5.30 -7.89
C GLY A 245 14.64 -4.99 -6.83
N LEU A 246 13.37 -5.20 -7.16
CA LEU A 246 12.24 -5.01 -6.25
C LEU A 246 11.50 -6.31 -5.99
N PHE A 247 10.97 -6.45 -4.78
CA PHE A 247 9.98 -7.46 -4.43
C PHE A 247 8.58 -6.84 -4.41
N CYS A 248 7.54 -7.67 -4.28
CA CYS A 248 6.15 -7.18 -4.18
C CYS A 248 5.95 -6.19 -3.02
N TYR A 249 6.68 -6.35 -1.91
CA TYR A 249 6.69 -5.40 -0.78
C TYR A 249 7.22 -4.03 -1.19
N GLU A 250 8.39 -3.95 -1.85
CA GLU A 250 8.92 -2.66 -2.26
C GLU A 250 8.04 -2.00 -3.33
N LEU A 251 7.52 -2.77 -4.29
CA LEU A 251 6.56 -2.26 -5.28
C LEU A 251 5.31 -1.64 -4.63
N THR A 252 4.76 -2.32 -3.62
CA THR A 252 3.60 -1.85 -2.86
C THR A 252 3.94 -0.53 -2.15
N VAL A 253 5.00 -0.51 -1.33
CA VAL A 253 5.40 0.68 -0.57
C VAL A 253 5.72 1.87 -1.48
N ARG A 254 6.46 1.66 -2.58
CA ARG A 254 6.77 2.76 -3.51
C ARG A 254 5.51 3.30 -4.18
N SER A 255 4.57 2.44 -4.55
CA SER A 255 3.32 2.94 -5.12
C SER A 255 2.48 3.74 -4.12
N MET A 256 2.45 3.33 -2.84
CA MET A 256 1.80 4.09 -1.75
C MET A 256 2.43 5.48 -1.61
N GLU A 257 3.76 5.55 -1.51
CA GLU A 257 4.50 6.81 -1.41
C GLU A 257 4.27 7.74 -2.61
N ALA A 258 4.26 7.19 -3.84
CA ALA A 258 3.97 7.97 -5.03
C ALA A 258 2.56 8.59 -4.98
N LEU A 259 1.56 7.79 -4.57
CA LEU A 259 0.17 8.21 -4.48
C LEU A 259 -0.11 9.14 -3.31
N HIS A 260 0.77 9.17 -2.30
CA HIS A 260 0.68 10.07 -1.14
C HIS A 260 1.65 11.25 -1.19
N ALA A 261 2.42 11.40 -2.26
CA ALA A 261 3.42 12.47 -2.38
C ALA A 261 2.84 13.89 -2.25
N VAL A 262 1.56 14.08 -2.60
CA VAL A 262 0.84 15.34 -2.38
C VAL A 262 -0.39 15.13 -1.52
N ALA A 263 -0.76 16.17 -0.78
CA ALA A 263 -1.93 16.15 0.09
C ALA A 263 -3.23 15.87 -0.69
N PRO A 264 -4.26 15.29 -0.06
CA PRO A 264 -5.51 14.90 -0.73
C PRO A 264 -6.21 16.03 -1.49
N TRP A 265 -6.23 17.26 -0.97
CA TRP A 265 -6.83 18.43 -1.65
C TRP A 265 -6.05 18.93 -2.87
N ALA A 266 -4.81 18.48 -3.07
CA ALA A 266 -4.03 18.75 -4.28
C ALA A 266 -4.26 17.68 -5.36
N GLN A 267 -4.94 16.57 -5.02
CA GLN A 267 -5.28 15.53 -5.98
C GLN A 267 -6.61 15.80 -6.66
N ARG A 268 -6.68 15.48 -7.95
CA ARG A 268 -7.95 15.48 -8.68
C ARG A 268 -8.93 14.43 -8.13
N THR A 269 -8.39 13.30 -7.68
CA THR A 269 -9.14 12.21 -7.04
C THR A 269 -8.40 11.87 -5.75
N PRO A 270 -8.84 12.38 -4.60
CA PRO A 270 -8.19 12.09 -3.31
C PRO A 270 -8.17 10.59 -3.03
N VAL A 271 -6.99 10.01 -2.76
CA VAL A 271 -6.87 8.58 -2.43
C VAL A 271 -6.06 8.34 -1.16
N ALA A 272 -6.51 7.45 -0.29
CA ALA A 272 -5.68 6.77 0.69
C ALA A 272 -5.21 5.43 0.10
N THR A 273 -4.10 4.90 0.59
CA THR A 273 -3.58 3.62 0.14
C THR A 273 -3.41 2.70 1.33
N ALA A 274 -3.61 1.41 1.11
CA ALA A 274 -3.40 0.39 2.11
C ALA A 274 -2.43 -0.67 1.61
N TYR A 275 -1.57 -1.15 2.49
CA TYR A 275 -0.76 -2.33 2.29
C TYR A 275 -1.61 -3.58 2.51
N VAL A 276 -1.92 -4.31 1.44
CA VAL A 276 -2.78 -5.49 1.50
C VAL A 276 -1.93 -6.75 1.36
N ARG A 277 -2.14 -7.70 2.27
CA ARG A 277 -1.35 -8.94 2.33
C ARG A 277 -2.21 -10.16 2.04
N ASP A 278 -1.75 -10.99 1.12
CA ASP A 278 -2.13 -12.39 0.98
C ASP A 278 -1.10 -13.26 1.71
N ALA A 279 -1.41 -13.66 2.95
CA ALA A 279 -0.49 -14.45 3.77
C ALA A 279 -0.28 -15.87 3.20
N ARG A 280 -1.23 -16.40 2.41
CA ARG A 280 -1.12 -17.74 1.81
C ARG A 280 -0.05 -17.77 0.73
N HIS A 281 -0.01 -16.75 -0.12
CA HIS A 281 0.96 -16.65 -1.21
C HIS A 281 2.19 -15.81 -0.84
N LYS A 282 2.24 -15.25 0.38
CA LYS A 282 3.27 -14.30 0.82
C LYS A 282 3.42 -13.13 -0.16
N HIS A 283 2.28 -12.73 -0.71
CA HIS A 283 2.18 -11.71 -1.72
C HIS A 283 1.50 -10.47 -1.14
N VAL A 284 1.86 -9.30 -1.65
CA VAL A 284 1.39 -8.01 -1.15
C VAL A 284 1.14 -7.08 -2.32
N TYR A 285 0.12 -6.26 -2.19
CA TYR A 285 -0.37 -5.36 -3.22
C TYR A 285 -1.03 -4.14 -2.57
N THR A 286 -1.37 -3.14 -3.38
CA THR A 286 -1.83 -1.85 -2.90
C THR A 286 -3.35 -1.77 -2.99
N GLY A 287 -4.01 -1.54 -1.87
CA GLY A 287 -5.40 -1.07 -1.85
C GLY A 287 -5.44 0.42 -2.10
N LEU A 288 -6.40 0.89 -2.89
CA LEU A 288 -6.71 2.30 -3.10
C LEU A 288 -8.10 2.56 -2.55
N VAL A 289 -8.23 3.54 -1.67
CA VAL A 289 -9.50 3.91 -1.04
C VAL A 289 -9.72 5.40 -1.23
N SER A 290 -10.96 5.81 -1.48
CA SER A 290 -11.37 7.21 -1.40
C SER A 290 -12.54 7.34 -0.43
N ALA A 291 -12.87 8.55 -0.03
CA ALA A 291 -14.13 8.85 0.65
C ALA A 291 -14.91 9.86 -0.18
N ILE A 292 -16.19 9.58 -0.38
CA ILE A 292 -17.13 10.41 -1.13
C ILE A 292 -18.46 10.51 -0.38
N ARG A 293 -19.24 11.55 -0.70
CA ARG A 293 -20.66 11.60 -0.34
C ARG A 293 -21.50 11.32 -1.58
N GLU A 294 -22.42 10.38 -1.47
CA GLU A 294 -23.44 10.07 -2.48
C GLU A 294 -24.81 10.10 -1.80
N ASP A 295 -25.71 10.96 -2.28
CA ASP A 295 -27.06 11.16 -1.70
C ASP A 295 -27.08 11.46 -0.18
N GLY A 296 -25.97 11.96 0.36
CA GLY A 296 -25.80 12.29 1.78
C GLY A 296 -25.09 11.21 2.59
N ASP A 297 -24.93 10.00 2.07
CA ASP A 297 -24.27 8.88 2.75
C ASP A 297 -22.75 8.90 2.49
N LEU A 298 -21.96 8.57 3.52
CA LEU A 298 -20.52 8.39 3.39
C LEU A 298 -20.23 7.03 2.73
N VAL A 299 -19.63 7.07 1.55
CA VAL A 299 -19.19 5.88 0.82
C VAL A 299 -17.67 5.86 0.77
N LEU A 300 -17.09 4.68 1.01
CA LEU A 300 -15.69 4.35 0.82
C LEU A 300 -15.51 3.45 -0.40
N PRO A 301 -15.42 4.01 -1.63
CA PRO A 301 -14.97 3.26 -2.78
C PRO A 301 -13.58 2.69 -2.51
N MET A 302 -13.37 1.43 -2.87
CA MET A 302 -12.07 0.78 -2.78
C MET A 302 -11.79 -0.07 -4.01
N THR A 303 -10.53 -0.07 -4.42
CA THR A 303 -9.99 -0.93 -5.47
C THR A 303 -8.60 -1.42 -5.10
N PHE A 304 -7.99 -2.25 -5.94
CA PHE A 304 -6.70 -2.88 -5.66
C PHE A 304 -5.83 -2.87 -6.91
N VAL A 305 -4.54 -2.63 -6.73
CA VAL A 305 -3.53 -2.61 -7.80
C VAL A 305 -2.29 -3.40 -7.38
N ASP A 306 -1.75 -4.16 -8.32
CA ASP A 306 -0.54 -4.97 -8.13
C ASP A 306 0.44 -4.73 -9.27
N TYR A 307 1.61 -4.23 -8.91
CA TYR A 307 2.68 -3.90 -9.84
C TYR A 307 3.67 -5.05 -10.05
N THR A 308 3.51 -6.18 -9.37
CA THR A 308 4.44 -7.33 -9.49
C THR A 308 4.50 -7.86 -10.92
N HIS A 309 3.38 -7.82 -11.62
CA HIS A 309 3.33 -8.20 -13.03
C HIS A 309 4.14 -7.28 -13.95
N SER A 310 4.34 -6.00 -13.56
CA SER A 310 5.09 -5.04 -14.39
C SER A 310 6.58 -5.35 -14.49
N THR A 311 7.14 -6.07 -13.51
CA THR A 311 8.56 -6.39 -13.43
C THR A 311 8.85 -7.90 -13.59
N LEU A 312 7.97 -8.80 -13.13
CA LEU A 312 8.23 -10.25 -13.09
C LEU A 312 8.20 -10.95 -14.47
N TYR A 313 7.28 -10.57 -15.37
CA TYR A 313 7.02 -11.37 -16.58
C TYR A 313 7.89 -10.98 -17.78
N ASP A 314 8.45 -9.77 -17.80
CA ASP A 314 9.40 -9.35 -18.84
C ASP A 314 10.78 -10.01 -18.63
N ASP A 315 11.23 -10.16 -17.38
CA ASP A 315 12.49 -10.84 -17.05
C ASP A 315 12.48 -12.34 -17.42
N LEU A 316 11.29 -12.93 -17.59
CA LEU A 316 11.09 -14.32 -17.97
C LEU A 316 10.67 -14.50 -19.44
N GLU A 317 10.63 -13.43 -20.25
CA GLU A 317 10.19 -13.41 -21.66
C GLU A 317 8.81 -14.05 -21.94
N VAL A 318 7.93 -14.12 -20.94
CA VAL A 318 6.59 -14.76 -21.05
C VAL A 318 5.46 -13.76 -21.31
N THR A 319 5.78 -12.47 -21.40
CA THR A 319 4.87 -11.37 -21.76
C THR A 319 3.96 -11.64 -22.98
N PRO A 320 4.42 -12.32 -24.07
CA PRO A 320 3.56 -12.60 -25.21
C PRO A 320 2.40 -13.56 -24.92
N LEU A 321 2.48 -14.36 -23.85
CA LEU A 321 1.43 -15.30 -23.45
C LEU A 321 0.39 -14.70 -22.49
N MET A 322 0.64 -13.54 -21.84
CA MET A 322 -0.15 -13.12 -20.66
C MET A 322 -0.58 -11.63 -20.57
N GLY A 323 -0.40 -10.81 -21.61
CA GLY A 323 -1.03 -9.46 -21.70
C GLY A 323 -0.26 -8.29 -21.04
N ARG A 324 -0.75 -7.05 -21.20
CA ARG A 324 -0.05 -5.77 -20.87
C ARG A 324 -0.71 -4.90 -19.76
N GLY A 325 -1.59 -5.44 -18.93
CA GLY A 325 -2.51 -4.67 -18.06
C GLY A 325 -2.17 -4.58 -16.56
N LEU A 326 -2.96 -3.79 -15.82
CA LEU A 326 -2.79 -3.36 -14.42
C LEU A 326 -3.94 -3.82 -13.50
N ALA A 327 -4.46 -5.03 -13.69
CA ALA A 327 -5.53 -5.57 -12.85
C ALA A 327 -5.25 -7.06 -12.58
N ALA A 328 -4.57 -7.39 -11.49
CA ALA A 328 -4.10 -8.74 -11.22
C ALA A 328 -4.82 -9.36 -10.02
N TYR A 329 -5.98 -9.95 -10.23
CA TYR A 329 -6.51 -10.94 -9.28
C TYR A 329 -7.20 -12.01 -10.11
N ASP A 330 -7.00 -13.28 -9.77
CA ASP A 330 -7.76 -14.44 -10.27
C ASP A 330 -8.52 -15.07 -9.08
N ASP A 331 -8.98 -16.32 -9.22
CA ASP A 331 -9.69 -17.07 -8.17
C ASP A 331 -8.80 -17.49 -6.98
N ARG A 332 -7.50 -17.15 -6.96
CA ARG A 332 -6.54 -17.66 -5.96
C ARG A 332 -6.02 -16.63 -4.97
N HIS A 333 -6.02 -15.34 -5.31
CA HIS A 333 -5.60 -14.28 -4.38
C HIS A 333 -6.73 -13.80 -3.46
N ARG A 334 -6.40 -13.57 -2.19
CA ARG A 334 -7.32 -13.04 -1.16
C ARG A 334 -6.61 -12.03 -0.26
N ALA A 335 -7.36 -11.06 0.24
CA ALA A 335 -6.87 -10.21 1.32
C ALA A 335 -6.98 -10.99 2.64
N THR A 336 -5.87 -11.07 3.37
CA THR A 336 -5.85 -11.65 4.72
C THR A 336 -5.61 -10.58 5.78
N HIS A 337 -4.96 -9.48 5.41
CA HIS A 337 -4.70 -8.34 6.28
C HIS A 337 -4.67 -7.07 5.41
N VAL A 338 -5.10 -5.95 5.98
CA VAL A 338 -5.05 -4.61 5.38
C VAL A 338 -4.44 -3.67 6.41
N TYR A 339 -3.35 -3.00 6.05
CA TYR A 339 -2.67 -2.02 6.91
C TYR A 339 -2.64 -0.67 6.20
N TRP A 340 -2.68 0.42 6.97
CA TRP A 340 -2.76 1.79 6.46
C TRP A 340 -1.43 2.52 6.64
#